data_AF-A0A369K6Q4-F1
#
_entry.id   AF-A0A369K6Q4-F1
#
_cell.length_a   1.000
_cell.length_b   1.000
_cell.length_c   1.000
_cell.angle_alpha   90.00
_cell.angle_beta   90.00
_cell.angle_gamma   90.00
#
_symmetry.space_group_name_H-M   'P 1'
#
loop_
_entity.id
_entity.type
_entity.pdbx_description
1 polymer ?
#
loop_
_entity_poly.entity_id
_entity_poly.type
_entity_poly.pdbx_seq_one_letter_code
_entity_poly.pdbx_strand_id
1 'polypeptide(L)'
;MSVSYESDGKPGFSPKTCQLAPFTEEASDVFVERPDHDFHYKTLSWQFVSLLMIAEIVSNGMLSLPSSLAVVGIVPAVILIIFLGIFGLFTAKLLIDFKLNHPSVHNMGDAGFILGGPLAREVLSLGTIIFAICGTGSELLSGQQALSTLSNNGLCAMYILLIFSVATLIVALPRTLYRLSWLGLFSVCLITVAGIVGMIGAGLNPTPSRSLHATITTSFSQGFLAITNPVFSYAGHFMFFILISEMQHPEDAMKAAWCLQGFATVFYTLFAIVLYVYIGDTVASPAFLSLPPKWAKASFGIALANFLIAGGLYSHTAAKLLFVRFFRHSRHMYTHTVLGWSVWFTFCLASVAIAFVLAIAVPIFSYLIAIAAAVFASWYTYGLAGFFWLHDTYYLKGGYSALRARPTMLILAVLTILAGGFICVCGTYVAIKLIHDAYTSNLVGKPFTC
;
A
#
# COMPACT_ATOMS: atom_id res chain seq x y z
N MET A 1 17.53 70.18 3.68
CA MET A 1 17.76 71.35 4.54
C MET A 1 16.57 71.48 5.47
N SER A 2 16.65 70.83 6.63
CA SER A 2 15.84 71.12 7.81
C SER A 2 16.51 70.37 8.97
N VAL A 3 17.25 71.15 9.74
CA VAL A 3 17.94 70.75 10.96
C VAL A 3 17.03 71.16 12.11
N SER A 4 16.76 70.24 13.03
CA SER A 4 16.25 70.56 14.35
C SER A 4 17.15 69.87 15.38
N TYR A 5 17.91 70.67 16.11
CA TYR A 5 18.64 70.29 17.31
C TYR A 5 17.71 70.48 18.50
N GLU A 6 17.64 69.48 19.38
CA GLU A 6 17.36 69.73 20.79
C GLU A 6 18.31 68.90 21.65
N SER A 7 18.92 69.64 22.57
CA SER A 7 19.97 69.25 23.51
C SER A 7 19.38 68.49 24.69
N ASP A 8 19.96 67.34 25.03
CA ASP A 8 20.31 67.02 26.41
C ASP A 8 21.13 65.73 26.47
N GLY A 9 22.37 65.85 26.93
CA GLY A 9 23.31 64.75 27.02
C GLY A 9 23.09 63.88 28.24
N LYS A 10 22.54 62.66 28.04
CA LYS A 10 22.83 61.43 28.80
C LYS A 10 22.57 60.21 27.89
N PRO A 11 23.40 59.15 27.89
CA PRO A 11 23.14 57.96 27.10
C PRO A 11 22.00 57.16 27.73
N GLY A 12 20.79 57.29 27.19
CA GLY A 12 19.62 56.52 27.59
C GLY A 12 19.66 55.12 26.96
N PHE A 13 19.85 54.10 27.78
CA PHE A 13 19.68 52.70 27.40
C PHE A 13 18.19 52.43 27.19
N SER A 14 17.75 52.35 25.93
CA SER A 14 16.38 51.91 25.59
C SER A 14 16.35 50.37 25.64
N PRO A 15 15.56 49.76 26.54
CA PRO A 15 15.28 48.34 26.45
C PRO A 15 14.37 48.16 25.24
N LYS A 16 14.89 47.56 24.16
CA LYS A 16 14.04 47.07 23.08
C LYS A 16 13.09 46.04 23.68
N THR A 17 11.84 46.44 23.86
CA THR A 17 10.71 45.56 24.09
C THR A 17 10.66 44.58 22.92
N CYS A 18 11.21 43.38 23.14
CA CYS A 18 10.98 42.23 22.30
C CYS A 18 9.52 41.82 22.52
N GLN A 19 8.60 42.47 21.80
CA GLN A 19 7.24 41.96 21.67
C GLN A 19 7.36 40.60 21.00
N LEU A 20 7.23 39.53 21.78
CA LEU A 20 6.94 38.21 21.24
C LEU A 20 5.65 38.35 20.45
N ALA A 21 5.77 38.27 19.12
CA ALA A 21 4.63 37.99 18.28
C ALA A 21 4.00 36.67 18.77
N PRO A 22 2.66 36.59 18.89
CA PRO A 22 2.01 35.34 19.25
C PRO A 22 2.39 34.30 18.19
N PHE A 23 2.88 33.15 18.65
CA PHE A 23 3.14 31.99 17.80
C PHE A 23 1.77 31.40 17.39
N THR A 24 1.10 32.05 16.45
CA THR A 24 0.04 31.41 15.66
C THR A 24 0.74 30.58 14.61
N GLU A 25 1.04 29.33 14.96
CA GLU A 25 1.32 28.30 13.97
C GLU A 25 0.00 28.07 13.22
N GLU A 26 -0.31 28.95 12.25
CA GLU A 26 -1.24 28.59 11.20
C GLU A 26 -0.68 27.31 10.60
N ALA A 27 -1.47 26.24 10.60
CA ALA A 27 -1.14 24.95 10.02
C ALA A 27 -0.99 25.12 8.49
N SER A 28 0.10 25.76 8.06
CA SER A 28 0.41 26.00 6.67
C SER A 28 0.78 24.66 6.05
N ASP A 29 0.09 24.32 4.98
CA ASP A 29 0.48 23.22 4.11
C ASP A 29 1.97 23.36 3.74
N VAL A 30 2.72 22.27 3.82
CA VAL A 30 4.18 22.27 3.56
C VAL A 30 4.45 22.66 2.10
N PHE A 31 3.48 22.44 1.22
CA PHE A 31 3.49 22.95 -0.16
C PHE A 31 2.83 24.33 -0.23
N VAL A 32 3.53 25.35 0.29
CA VAL A 32 3.19 26.75 -0.01
C VAL A 32 3.59 27.01 -1.45
N GLU A 33 2.61 27.23 -2.34
CA GLU A 33 2.88 27.74 -3.68
C GLU A 33 3.60 29.08 -3.56
N ARG A 34 4.82 29.13 -4.06
CA ARG A 34 5.53 30.38 -4.27
C ARG A 34 5.86 30.53 -5.75
N PRO A 35 5.73 31.73 -6.32
CA PRO A 35 5.94 31.98 -7.75
C PRO A 35 7.40 31.74 -8.24
N ASP A 36 8.33 31.43 -7.34
CA ASP A 36 9.75 31.16 -7.56
C ASP A 36 10.13 29.66 -7.53
N HIS A 37 9.18 28.73 -7.46
CA HIS A 37 9.44 27.28 -7.50
C HIS A 37 9.27 26.68 -8.91
N ASP A 38 10.30 25.99 -9.43
CA ASP A 38 10.28 25.27 -10.73
C ASP A 38 9.30 24.08 -10.79
N PHE A 39 8.71 23.68 -9.65
CA PHE A 39 7.78 22.55 -9.54
C PHE A 39 6.48 22.98 -8.85
N HIS A 40 5.36 22.89 -9.57
CA HIS A 40 4.02 23.06 -9.00
C HIS A 40 3.61 21.81 -8.23
N TYR A 41 3.33 21.97 -6.93
CA TYR A 41 2.73 20.94 -6.08
C TYR A 41 1.19 21.07 -6.13
N LYS A 42 0.44 20.01 -5.78
CA LYS A 42 -1.04 19.94 -5.91
C LYS A 42 -1.56 20.05 -7.35
N THR A 43 -1.14 19.16 -8.23
CA THR A 43 -1.54 19.19 -9.64
C THR A 43 -2.58 18.14 -10.01
N LEU A 44 -2.94 17.23 -9.09
CA LEU A 44 -3.77 16.08 -9.43
C LEU A 44 -5.26 16.32 -9.16
N SER A 45 -6.10 15.94 -10.11
CA SER A 45 -7.55 15.89 -9.91
C SER A 45 -7.95 14.63 -9.12
N TRP A 46 -9.14 14.64 -8.53
CA TRP A 46 -9.64 13.47 -7.77
C TRP A 46 -9.80 12.23 -8.66
N GLN A 47 -10.14 12.39 -9.93
CA GLN A 47 -10.25 11.26 -10.88
C GLN A 47 -8.89 10.64 -11.14
N PHE A 48 -7.85 11.46 -11.25
CA PHE A 48 -6.51 10.96 -11.49
C PHE A 48 -5.98 10.26 -10.24
N VAL A 49 -6.20 10.84 -9.06
CA VAL A 49 -5.86 10.19 -7.78
C VAL A 49 -6.64 8.88 -7.58
N SER A 50 -7.92 8.81 -7.98
CA SER A 50 -8.67 7.56 -7.89
C SER A 50 -8.06 6.47 -8.77
N LEU A 51 -7.64 6.80 -10.00
CA LEU A 51 -6.95 5.86 -10.88
C LEU A 51 -5.59 5.42 -10.32
N LEU A 52 -4.83 6.31 -9.69
CA LEU A 52 -3.57 5.94 -9.01
C LEU A 52 -3.82 5.04 -7.80
N MET A 53 -4.84 5.35 -6.99
CA MET A 53 -5.23 4.50 -5.88
C MET A 53 -5.68 3.11 -6.37
N ILE A 54 -6.41 3.04 -7.48
CA ILE A 54 -6.80 1.76 -8.09
C ILE A 54 -5.57 1.02 -8.60
N ALA A 55 -4.64 1.70 -9.27
CA ALA A 55 -3.40 1.08 -9.74
C ALA A 55 -2.57 0.47 -8.60
N GLU A 56 -2.57 1.13 -7.45
CA GLU A 56 -1.89 0.68 -6.24
C GLU A 56 -2.59 -0.52 -5.58
N ILE A 57 -3.91 -0.48 -5.47
CA ILE A 57 -4.69 -1.52 -4.78
C ILE A 57 -4.92 -2.72 -5.70
N VAL A 58 -5.44 -2.48 -6.89
CA VAL A 58 -5.72 -3.48 -7.94
C VAL A 58 -4.44 -3.77 -8.69
N SER A 59 -3.59 -4.56 -8.05
CA SER A 59 -2.39 -5.14 -8.65
C SER A 59 -2.39 -6.66 -8.39
N ASN A 60 -1.33 -7.20 -7.84
CA ASN A 60 -1.09 -8.62 -7.62
C ASN A 60 -2.04 -9.26 -6.59
N GLY A 61 -2.58 -8.49 -5.65
CA GLY A 61 -3.43 -8.99 -4.57
C GLY A 61 -4.67 -9.74 -5.06
N MET A 62 -5.25 -9.36 -6.20
CA MET A 62 -6.42 -10.03 -6.78
C MET A 62 -6.16 -11.51 -7.13
N LEU A 63 -4.91 -11.86 -7.45
CA LEU A 63 -4.55 -13.18 -7.95
C LEU A 63 -4.61 -14.26 -6.86
N SER A 64 -4.63 -13.85 -5.59
CA SER A 64 -4.80 -14.75 -4.45
C SER A 64 -6.26 -15.00 -4.06
N LEU A 65 -7.18 -14.14 -4.50
CA LEU A 65 -8.58 -14.18 -4.05
C LEU A 65 -9.30 -15.48 -4.44
N PRO A 66 -9.16 -16.02 -5.69
CA PRO A 66 -9.78 -17.30 -6.03
C PRO A 66 -9.37 -18.45 -5.10
N SER A 67 -8.10 -18.49 -4.68
CA SER A 67 -7.61 -19.51 -3.74
C SER A 67 -8.29 -19.42 -2.37
N SER A 68 -8.73 -18.23 -1.96
CA SER A 68 -9.47 -18.06 -0.70
C SER A 68 -10.86 -18.72 -0.79
N LEU A 69 -11.52 -18.66 -1.95
CA LEU A 69 -12.79 -19.36 -2.19
C LEU A 69 -12.60 -20.88 -2.15
N ALA A 70 -11.47 -21.39 -2.66
CA ALA A 70 -11.15 -22.82 -2.58
C ALA A 70 -10.82 -23.32 -1.17
N VAL A 71 -10.43 -22.43 -0.25
CA VAL A 71 -10.09 -22.83 1.13
C VAL A 71 -11.30 -22.79 2.07
N VAL A 72 -12.17 -21.78 1.97
CA VAL A 72 -13.33 -21.62 2.89
C VAL A 72 -14.68 -21.83 2.22
N GLY A 73 -14.74 -21.91 0.89
CA GLY A 73 -15.97 -21.97 0.10
C GLY A 73 -16.39 -20.60 -0.44
N ILE A 74 -17.25 -20.61 -1.47
CA ILE A 74 -17.66 -19.40 -2.19
C ILE A 74 -18.44 -18.42 -1.32
N VAL A 75 -19.36 -18.89 -0.47
CA VAL A 75 -20.25 -18.03 0.32
C VAL A 75 -19.46 -17.20 1.34
N PRO A 76 -18.67 -17.80 2.27
CA PRO A 76 -17.95 -17.02 3.26
C PRO A 76 -16.87 -16.14 2.64
N ALA A 77 -16.18 -16.60 1.59
CA ALA A 77 -15.14 -15.80 0.95
C ALA A 77 -15.71 -14.57 0.23
N VAL A 78 -16.83 -14.70 -0.50
CA VAL A 78 -17.47 -13.55 -1.17
C VAL A 78 -18.01 -12.55 -0.15
N ILE A 79 -18.66 -13.02 0.92
CA ILE A 79 -19.11 -12.15 2.02
C ILE A 79 -17.91 -11.40 2.59
N LEU A 80 -16.79 -12.07 2.80
CA LEU A 80 -15.58 -11.47 3.34
C LEU A 80 -14.96 -10.42 2.39
N ILE A 81 -14.85 -10.72 1.10
CA ILE A 81 -14.31 -9.78 0.10
C ILE A 81 -15.15 -8.50 0.05
N ILE A 82 -16.48 -8.62 0.07
CA ILE A 82 -17.40 -7.48 0.06
C ILE A 82 -17.33 -6.72 1.39
N PHE A 83 -17.37 -7.44 2.52
CA PHE A 83 -17.28 -6.84 3.85
C PHE A 83 -15.99 -6.05 4.03
N LEU A 84 -14.84 -6.62 3.68
CA LEU A 84 -13.54 -5.96 3.79
C LEU A 84 -13.42 -4.76 2.84
N GLY A 85 -14.12 -4.79 1.70
CA GLY A 85 -14.20 -3.64 0.82
C GLY A 85 -15.02 -2.50 1.42
N ILE A 86 -16.19 -2.79 1.98
CA ILE A 86 -17.02 -1.80 2.69
C ILE A 86 -16.28 -1.27 3.92
N PHE A 87 -15.61 -2.14 4.67
CA PHE A 87 -14.84 -1.76 5.84
C PHE A 87 -13.64 -0.88 5.45
N GLY A 88 -12.94 -1.22 4.36
CA GLY A 88 -11.88 -0.39 3.78
C GLY A 88 -12.37 1.01 3.37
N LEU A 89 -13.60 1.12 2.84
CA LEU A 89 -14.21 2.42 2.57
C LEU A 89 -14.46 3.24 3.84
N PHE A 90 -14.95 2.58 4.89
CA PHE A 90 -15.21 3.22 6.17
C PHE A 90 -13.91 3.74 6.79
N THR A 91 -12.85 2.93 6.79
CA THR A 91 -11.55 3.36 7.32
C THR A 91 -10.88 4.42 6.43
N ALA A 92 -11.09 4.36 5.12
CA ALA A 92 -10.69 5.42 4.19
C ALA A 92 -11.34 6.76 4.55
N LYS A 93 -12.65 6.77 4.84
CA LYS A 93 -13.34 7.98 5.29
C LYS A 93 -12.69 8.56 6.56
N LEU A 94 -12.41 7.74 7.56
CA LEU A 94 -11.80 8.22 8.81
C LEU A 94 -10.38 8.78 8.58
N LEU A 95 -9.61 8.15 7.69
CA LEU A 95 -8.29 8.63 7.30
C LEU A 95 -8.37 9.96 6.53
N ILE A 96 -9.33 10.09 5.60
CA ILE A 96 -9.56 11.31 4.83
C ILE A 96 -10.00 12.45 5.77
N ASP A 97 -10.95 12.21 6.67
CA ASP A 97 -11.38 13.18 7.67
C ASP A 97 -10.18 13.67 8.51
N PHE A 98 -9.30 12.76 8.92
CA PHE A 98 -8.07 13.09 9.64
C PHE A 98 -7.10 13.92 8.80
N LYS A 99 -6.90 13.60 7.51
CA LYS A 99 -6.08 14.40 6.60
C LYS A 99 -6.63 15.83 6.45
N LEU A 100 -7.95 15.97 6.33
CA LEU A 100 -8.59 17.28 6.19
C LEU A 100 -8.48 18.11 7.47
N ASN A 101 -8.56 17.46 8.64
CA ASN A 101 -8.38 18.13 9.93
C ASN A 101 -6.92 18.46 10.24
N HIS A 102 -5.97 17.71 9.67
CA HIS A 102 -4.52 17.89 9.87
C HIS A 102 -3.78 18.02 8.53
N PRO A 103 -3.88 19.17 7.83
CA PRO A 103 -3.30 19.34 6.48
C PRO A 103 -1.79 19.08 6.40
N SER A 104 -1.04 19.27 7.50
CA SER A 104 0.40 19.04 7.59
C SER A 104 0.83 17.56 7.49
N VAL A 105 -0.11 16.61 7.60
CA VAL A 105 0.18 15.16 7.53
C VAL A 105 0.41 14.73 6.09
N HIS A 106 1.62 14.32 5.74
CA HIS A 106 1.95 13.89 4.36
C HIS A 106 2.05 12.37 4.20
N ASN A 107 2.35 11.66 5.28
CA ASN A 107 2.54 10.22 5.29
C ASN A 107 2.09 9.64 6.65
N MET A 108 2.04 8.31 6.74
CA MET A 108 1.65 7.60 7.97
C MET A 108 2.54 7.92 9.17
N GLY A 109 3.82 8.23 8.96
CA GLY A 109 4.72 8.68 10.02
C GLY A 109 4.29 10.00 10.64
N ASP A 110 3.95 10.99 9.82
CA ASP A 110 3.47 12.29 10.30
C ASP A 110 2.13 12.15 11.05
N ALA A 111 1.24 11.26 10.59
CA ALA A 111 0.02 10.92 11.35
C ALA A 111 0.36 10.27 12.71
N GLY A 112 1.35 9.37 12.74
CA GLY A 112 1.87 8.77 13.97
C GLY A 112 2.42 9.79 14.96
N PHE A 113 3.09 10.85 14.46
CA PHE A 113 3.58 11.93 15.30
C PHE A 113 2.45 12.65 16.03
N ILE A 114 1.33 12.91 15.35
CA ILE A 114 0.15 13.52 15.94
C ILE A 114 -0.50 12.58 16.97
N LEU A 115 -0.64 11.29 16.63
CA LEU A 115 -1.31 10.32 17.50
C LEU A 115 -0.55 10.00 18.79
N GLY A 116 0.77 9.90 18.73
CA GLY A 116 1.57 9.35 19.84
C GLY A 116 3.00 9.88 19.92
N GLY A 117 3.31 10.99 19.26
CA GLY A 117 4.61 11.65 19.33
C GLY A 117 5.73 10.93 18.57
N PRO A 118 7.01 11.18 18.93
CA PRO A 118 8.17 10.72 18.16
C PRO A 118 8.26 9.20 17.99
N LEU A 119 7.91 8.42 19.01
CA LEU A 119 7.99 6.96 18.91
C LEU A 119 6.99 6.41 17.88
N ALA A 120 5.74 6.86 17.94
CA ALA A 120 4.70 6.45 17.00
C ALA A 120 5.03 6.89 15.57
N ARG A 121 5.67 8.06 15.39
CA ARG A 121 6.20 8.50 14.09
C ARG A 121 7.17 7.49 13.50
N GLU A 122 8.18 7.06 14.27
CA GLU A 122 9.20 6.14 13.76
C GLU A 122 8.62 4.75 13.48
N VAL A 123 7.73 4.24 14.35
CA VAL A 123 7.05 2.95 14.14
C VAL A 123 6.23 2.97 12.84
N LEU A 124 5.40 3.99 12.63
CA LEU A 124 4.57 4.05 11.43
C LEU A 124 5.38 4.36 10.16
N SER A 125 6.45 5.16 10.26
CA SER A 125 7.35 5.43 9.12
C SER A 125 8.10 4.17 8.70
N LEU A 126 8.69 3.46 9.66
CA LEU A 126 9.42 2.21 9.43
C LEU A 126 8.47 1.13 8.91
N GLY A 127 7.28 1.01 9.48
CA GLY A 127 6.27 0.07 9.01
C GLY A 127 5.87 0.32 7.55
N THR A 128 5.80 1.59 7.11
CA THR A 128 5.48 1.91 5.71
C THR A 128 6.60 1.49 4.78
N ILE A 129 7.86 1.72 5.18
CA ILE A 129 9.04 1.30 4.42
C ILE A 129 9.07 -0.23 4.31
N ILE A 130 8.90 -0.95 5.41
CA ILE A 130 8.92 -2.43 5.40
C ILE A 130 7.74 -2.97 4.59
N PHE A 131 6.54 -2.40 4.73
CA PHE A 131 5.38 -2.82 3.94
C PHE A 131 5.61 -2.64 2.44
N ALA A 132 6.20 -1.51 2.02
CA ALA A 132 6.56 -1.28 0.63
C ALA A 132 7.64 -2.27 0.13
N ILE A 133 8.60 -2.65 0.97
CA ILE A 133 9.57 -3.70 0.62
C ILE A 133 8.88 -5.06 0.47
N CYS A 134 7.94 -5.40 1.34
CA CYS A 134 7.14 -6.62 1.20
C CYS A 134 6.28 -6.61 -0.08
N GLY A 135 5.67 -5.47 -0.42
CA GLY A 135 4.94 -5.27 -1.67
C GLY A 135 5.85 -5.41 -2.89
N THR A 136 7.06 -4.86 -2.84
CA THR A 136 8.07 -5.11 -3.88
C THR A 136 8.35 -6.61 -4.00
N GLY A 137 8.57 -7.31 -2.88
CA GLY A 137 8.87 -8.74 -2.89
C GLY A 137 7.75 -9.59 -3.51
N SER A 138 6.49 -9.25 -3.24
CA SER A 138 5.34 -9.94 -3.85
C SER A 138 5.28 -9.72 -5.36
N GLU A 139 5.54 -8.50 -5.83
CA GLU A 139 5.59 -8.19 -7.26
C GLU A 139 6.79 -8.86 -7.95
N LEU A 140 7.95 -8.95 -7.29
CA LEU A 140 9.11 -9.69 -7.80
C LEU A 140 8.79 -11.17 -7.97
N LEU A 141 8.14 -11.78 -6.98
CA LEU A 141 7.73 -13.18 -7.03
C LEU A 141 6.72 -13.45 -8.16
N SER A 142 5.72 -12.57 -8.33
CA SER A 142 4.76 -12.70 -9.43
C SER A 142 5.40 -12.46 -10.80
N GLY A 143 6.34 -11.53 -10.91
CA GLY A 143 7.14 -11.34 -12.11
C GLY A 143 8.00 -12.56 -12.44
N GLN A 144 8.58 -13.21 -11.43
CA GLN A 144 9.31 -14.46 -11.62
C GLN A 144 8.40 -15.59 -12.13
N GLN A 145 7.22 -15.77 -11.53
CA GLN A 145 6.25 -16.78 -11.97
C GLN A 145 5.74 -16.50 -13.38
N ALA A 146 5.51 -15.23 -13.73
CA ALA A 146 5.15 -14.80 -15.07
C ALA A 146 6.22 -15.16 -16.10
N LEU A 147 7.48 -14.78 -15.87
CA LEU A 147 8.60 -15.09 -16.76
C LEU A 147 8.88 -16.59 -16.86
N SER A 148 8.74 -17.33 -15.76
CA SER A 148 8.89 -18.80 -15.76
C SER A 148 7.81 -19.45 -16.62
N THR A 149 6.57 -18.99 -16.50
CA THR A 149 5.45 -19.46 -17.33
C THR A 149 5.68 -19.13 -18.81
N LEU A 150 6.10 -17.90 -19.12
CA LEU A 150 6.35 -17.45 -20.49
C LEU A 150 7.50 -18.24 -21.16
N SER A 151 8.57 -18.51 -20.40
CA SER A 151 9.76 -19.23 -20.86
C SER A 151 9.67 -20.76 -20.83
N ASN A 152 8.52 -21.33 -20.44
CA ASN A 152 8.36 -22.78 -20.18
C ASN A 152 9.39 -23.31 -19.16
N ASN A 153 9.62 -22.58 -18.06
CA ASN A 153 10.63 -22.89 -17.04
C ASN A 153 12.03 -23.04 -17.64
N GLY A 154 12.38 -22.19 -18.63
CA GLY A 154 13.64 -22.29 -19.37
C GLY A 154 14.89 -21.95 -18.57
N LEU A 155 14.74 -21.30 -17.41
CA LEU A 155 15.81 -21.03 -16.45
C LEU A 155 15.30 -21.35 -15.04
N CYS A 156 16.25 -21.59 -14.13
CA CYS A 156 15.93 -21.74 -12.71
C CYS A 156 15.23 -20.48 -12.16
N ALA A 157 14.19 -20.70 -11.34
CA ALA A 157 13.35 -19.65 -10.78
C ALA A 157 14.17 -18.54 -10.08
N MET A 158 15.26 -18.92 -9.39
CA MET A 158 16.16 -17.96 -8.73
C MET A 158 16.78 -16.95 -9.73
N TYR A 159 17.27 -17.43 -10.89
CA TYR A 159 17.86 -16.54 -11.89
C TYR A 159 16.80 -15.67 -12.56
N ILE A 160 15.61 -16.20 -12.81
CA ILE A 160 14.49 -15.42 -13.34
C ILE A 160 14.09 -14.31 -12.36
N LEU A 161 14.02 -14.62 -11.07
CA LEU A 161 13.75 -13.63 -10.02
C LEU A 161 14.83 -12.54 -9.99
N LEU A 162 16.10 -12.90 -10.13
CA LEU A 162 17.21 -11.95 -10.16
C LEU A 162 17.10 -11.03 -11.38
N ILE A 163 16.83 -11.58 -12.57
CA ILE A 163 16.62 -10.81 -13.81
C ILE A 163 15.49 -9.81 -13.63
N PHE A 164 14.35 -10.27 -13.09
CA PHE A 164 13.21 -9.41 -12.84
C PHE A 164 13.51 -8.33 -11.80
N SER A 165 14.26 -8.66 -10.75
CA SER A 165 14.70 -7.70 -9.71
C SER A 165 15.58 -6.60 -10.27
N VAL A 166 16.52 -6.94 -11.17
CA VAL A 166 17.36 -5.94 -11.85
C VAL A 166 16.50 -5.03 -12.73
N ALA A 167 15.51 -5.58 -13.45
CA ALA A 167 14.58 -4.77 -14.23
C ALA A 167 13.75 -3.83 -13.33
N THR A 168 13.23 -4.32 -12.20
CA THR A 168 12.49 -3.53 -11.21
C THR A 168 13.34 -2.41 -10.63
N LEU A 169 14.62 -2.67 -10.33
CA LEU A 169 15.55 -1.65 -9.87
C LEU A 169 15.65 -0.50 -10.87
N ILE A 170 15.84 -0.81 -12.17
CA ILE A 170 15.94 0.20 -13.23
C ILE A 170 14.67 1.08 -13.27
N VAL A 171 13.49 0.47 -13.13
CA VAL A 171 12.20 1.19 -13.10
C VAL A 171 12.04 2.05 -11.85
N ALA A 172 12.65 1.68 -10.72
CA ALA A 172 12.59 2.45 -9.47
C ALA A 172 13.53 3.68 -9.45
N LEU A 173 14.58 3.71 -10.29
CA LEU A 173 15.62 4.75 -10.28
C LEU A 173 15.16 6.19 -10.57
N PRO A 174 14.18 6.47 -11.44
CA PRO A 174 13.74 7.84 -11.69
C PRO A 174 13.25 8.52 -10.41
N ARG A 175 13.89 9.63 -10.00
CA ARG A 175 13.57 10.37 -8.76
C ARG A 175 12.22 11.12 -8.80
N THR A 176 11.66 11.35 -9.98
CA THR A 176 10.47 12.20 -10.17
C THR A 176 9.18 11.39 -10.29
N LEU A 177 8.18 11.69 -9.45
CA LEU A 177 6.86 11.06 -9.47
C LEU A 177 6.00 11.42 -10.70
N TYR A 178 6.24 12.57 -11.34
CA TYR A 178 5.40 13.05 -12.46
C TYR A 178 5.29 12.04 -13.62
N ARG A 179 6.39 11.35 -13.95
CA ARG A 179 6.38 10.29 -14.97
C ARG A 179 5.75 9.00 -14.45
N LEU A 180 5.84 8.75 -13.16
CA LEU A 180 5.30 7.55 -12.49
C LEU A 180 3.77 7.56 -12.45
N SER A 181 3.17 8.74 -12.37
CA SER A 181 1.72 8.93 -12.43
C SER A 181 1.07 8.35 -13.70
N TRP A 182 1.62 8.63 -14.89
CA TRP A 182 1.14 8.04 -16.15
C TRP A 182 1.41 6.53 -16.25
N LEU A 183 2.54 6.09 -15.71
CA LEU A 183 2.87 4.66 -15.64
C LEU A 183 1.89 3.90 -14.74
N GLY A 184 1.42 4.51 -13.65
CA GLY A 184 0.38 3.94 -12.79
C GLY A 184 -0.94 3.70 -13.54
N LEU A 185 -1.41 4.69 -14.33
CA LEU A 185 -2.60 4.49 -15.16
C LEU A 185 -2.42 3.39 -16.22
N PHE A 186 -1.23 3.30 -16.81
CA PHE A 186 -0.94 2.22 -17.74
C PHE A 186 -0.94 0.85 -17.03
N SER A 187 -0.40 0.79 -15.81
CA SER A 187 -0.35 -0.39 -14.95
C SER A 187 -1.75 -0.95 -14.65
N VAL A 188 -2.69 -0.08 -14.23
CA VAL A 188 -4.05 -0.52 -13.88
C VAL A 188 -4.82 -1.06 -15.09
N CYS A 189 -4.61 -0.46 -16.27
CA CYS A 189 -5.21 -0.95 -17.50
C CYS A 189 -4.69 -2.37 -17.84
N LEU A 190 -3.38 -2.59 -17.71
CA LEU A 190 -2.76 -3.89 -17.99
C LEU A 190 -3.29 -4.99 -17.06
N ILE A 191 -3.30 -4.76 -15.74
CA ILE A 191 -3.75 -5.79 -14.80
C ILE A 191 -5.25 -6.05 -14.91
N THR A 192 -6.06 -5.02 -15.18
CA THR A 192 -7.50 -5.20 -15.45
C THR A 192 -7.73 -6.05 -16.69
N VAL A 193 -7.03 -5.75 -17.80
CA VAL A 193 -7.10 -6.54 -19.04
C VAL A 193 -6.59 -7.97 -18.81
N ALA A 194 -5.48 -8.15 -18.10
CA ALA A 194 -4.97 -9.47 -17.75
C ALA A 194 -5.99 -10.29 -16.93
N GLY A 195 -6.67 -9.66 -15.97
CA GLY A 195 -7.73 -10.28 -15.20
C GLY A 195 -8.92 -10.72 -16.07
N ILE A 196 -9.35 -9.88 -17.02
CA ILE A 196 -10.40 -10.21 -17.98
C ILE A 196 -9.98 -11.38 -18.88
N VAL A 197 -8.76 -11.35 -19.42
CA VAL A 197 -8.22 -12.45 -20.24
C VAL A 197 -8.14 -13.75 -19.43
N GLY A 198 -7.75 -13.68 -18.16
CA GLY A 198 -7.73 -14.83 -17.26
C GLY A 198 -9.12 -15.41 -17.01
N MET A 199 -10.12 -14.56 -16.78
CA MET A 199 -11.52 -14.96 -16.64
C MET A 199 -12.07 -15.64 -17.90
N ILE A 200 -11.79 -15.08 -19.09
CA ILE A 200 -12.16 -15.67 -20.37
C ILE A 200 -11.47 -17.03 -20.56
N GLY A 201 -10.18 -17.12 -20.24
CA GLY A 201 -9.41 -18.35 -20.33
C GLY A 201 -9.96 -19.46 -19.46
N ALA A 202 -10.36 -19.15 -18.22
CA ALA A 202 -11.03 -20.08 -17.33
C ALA A 202 -12.41 -20.50 -17.85
N GLY A 203 -13.21 -19.54 -18.32
CA GLY A 203 -14.54 -19.78 -18.87
C GLY A 203 -14.55 -20.72 -20.08
N LEU A 204 -13.55 -20.58 -20.96
CA LEU A 204 -13.39 -21.43 -22.14
C LEU A 204 -12.77 -22.80 -21.82
N ASN A 205 -12.10 -22.94 -20.67
CA ASN A 205 -11.39 -24.16 -20.29
C ASN A 205 -11.76 -24.59 -18.86
N PRO A 206 -13.04 -24.94 -18.63
CA PRO A 206 -13.47 -25.43 -17.32
C PRO A 206 -12.75 -26.72 -16.93
N THR A 207 -12.34 -26.85 -15.67
CA THR A 207 -11.76 -28.09 -15.15
C THR A 207 -12.83 -29.19 -15.12
N PRO A 208 -12.64 -30.35 -15.79
CA PRO A 208 -13.68 -31.37 -15.98
C PRO A 208 -14.24 -32.00 -14.70
N SER A 209 -13.48 -31.96 -13.60
CA SER A 209 -13.83 -32.56 -12.30
C SER A 209 -13.78 -31.55 -11.15
N ARG A 210 -14.06 -30.27 -11.44
CA ARG A 210 -14.07 -29.23 -10.42
C ARG A 210 -15.10 -29.51 -9.34
N SER A 211 -14.71 -29.35 -8.08
CA SER A 211 -15.66 -29.34 -6.98
C SER A 211 -15.99 -27.89 -6.61
N LEU A 212 -17.29 -27.60 -6.44
CA LEU A 212 -17.77 -26.28 -6.04
C LEU A 212 -18.47 -26.41 -4.70
N HIS A 213 -17.84 -25.87 -3.66
CA HIS A 213 -18.37 -25.91 -2.32
C HIS A 213 -18.90 -24.55 -1.88
N ALA A 214 -20.12 -24.54 -1.36
CA ALA A 214 -20.73 -23.36 -0.72
C ALA A 214 -19.92 -22.93 0.51
N THR A 215 -19.56 -23.91 1.35
CA THR A 215 -18.72 -23.77 2.53
C THR A 215 -17.80 -24.98 2.63
N ILE A 216 -16.57 -24.75 3.10
CA ILE A 216 -15.58 -25.80 3.33
C ILE A 216 -15.15 -25.72 4.79
N THR A 217 -15.20 -26.85 5.49
CA THR A 217 -14.64 -26.92 6.84
C THR A 217 -13.13 -27.05 6.73
N THR A 218 -12.41 -26.07 7.26
CA THR A 218 -10.95 -26.00 7.15
C THR A 218 -10.32 -25.76 8.52
N SER A 219 -9.01 -26.02 8.61
CA SER A 219 -8.25 -25.74 9.83
C SER A 219 -8.21 -24.23 10.11
N PHE A 220 -8.06 -23.83 11.37
CA PHE A 220 -7.93 -22.43 11.74
C PHE A 220 -6.86 -21.69 10.91
N SER A 221 -5.70 -22.32 10.70
CA SER A 221 -4.60 -21.71 9.94
C SER A 221 -4.97 -21.47 8.47
N GLN A 222 -5.55 -22.47 7.80
CA GLN A 222 -5.96 -22.30 6.40
C GLN A 222 -7.13 -21.31 6.27
N GLY A 223 -8.11 -21.39 7.18
CA GLY A 223 -9.24 -20.45 7.20
C GLY A 223 -8.78 -19.00 7.42
N PHE A 224 -7.80 -18.77 8.29
CA PHE A 224 -7.28 -17.43 8.51
C PHE A 224 -6.41 -16.92 7.35
N LEU A 225 -5.70 -17.81 6.64
CA LEU A 225 -5.00 -17.44 5.40
C LEU A 225 -5.99 -16.89 4.35
N ALA A 226 -7.15 -17.53 4.22
CA ALA A 226 -8.24 -17.07 3.36
C ALA A 226 -8.82 -15.72 3.80
N ILE A 227 -8.56 -15.28 5.04
CA ILE A 227 -8.88 -13.92 5.52
C ILE A 227 -7.77 -12.93 5.18
N THR A 228 -6.51 -13.30 5.42
CA THR A 228 -5.36 -12.40 5.19
C THR A 228 -5.13 -12.06 3.73
N ASN A 229 -5.51 -12.95 2.80
CA ASN A 229 -5.39 -12.70 1.37
C ASN A 229 -6.26 -11.49 0.92
N PRO A 230 -7.58 -11.47 1.14
CA PRO A 230 -8.41 -10.27 0.94
C PRO A 230 -7.94 -9.03 1.69
N VAL A 231 -7.42 -9.18 2.92
CA VAL A 231 -6.83 -8.06 3.68
C VAL A 231 -5.67 -7.42 2.92
N PHE A 232 -4.80 -8.23 2.30
CA PHE A 232 -3.74 -7.73 1.42
C PHE A 232 -4.32 -7.04 0.18
N SER A 233 -5.34 -7.61 -0.45
CA SER A 233 -5.90 -7.09 -1.70
C SER A 233 -6.47 -5.68 -1.58
N TYR A 234 -6.85 -5.24 -0.38
CA TYR A 234 -7.34 -3.87 -0.12
C TYR A 234 -6.31 -2.97 0.58
N ALA A 235 -5.04 -3.39 0.63
CA ALA A 235 -4.00 -2.71 1.38
C ALA A 235 -3.38 -1.51 0.62
N GLY A 236 -4.13 -0.42 0.45
CA GLY A 236 -3.63 0.83 -0.17
C GLY A 236 -3.58 2.04 0.76
N HIS A 237 -4.21 1.97 1.94
CA HIS A 237 -4.39 3.13 2.83
C HIS A 237 -3.09 3.80 3.25
N PHE A 238 -1.98 3.06 3.30
CA PHE A 238 -0.66 3.60 3.63
C PHE A 238 -0.20 4.74 2.70
N MET A 239 -0.69 4.77 1.45
CA MET A 239 -0.39 5.82 0.45
C MET A 239 -1.40 6.96 0.43
N PHE A 240 -2.53 6.85 1.13
CA PHE A 240 -3.63 7.82 0.97
C PHE A 240 -3.22 9.23 1.35
N PHE A 241 -2.51 9.43 2.46
CA PHE A 241 -2.03 10.75 2.85
C PHE A 241 -1.14 11.39 1.78
N ILE A 242 -0.27 10.59 1.15
CA ILE A 242 0.63 11.07 0.09
C ILE A 242 -0.20 11.47 -1.14
N LEU A 243 -1.07 10.59 -1.60
CA LEU A 243 -1.88 10.83 -2.81
C LEU A 243 -2.86 11.99 -2.65
N ILE A 244 -3.48 12.13 -1.46
CA ILE A 244 -4.41 13.22 -1.16
C ILE A 244 -3.68 14.56 -1.05
N SER A 245 -2.43 14.57 -0.55
CA SER A 245 -1.63 15.81 -0.47
C SER A 245 -1.26 16.37 -1.84
N GLU A 246 -1.29 15.55 -2.89
CA GLU A 246 -1.03 15.97 -4.27
C GLU A 246 -2.32 16.42 -5.00
N MET A 247 -3.48 16.36 -4.34
CA MET A 247 -4.74 16.82 -4.91
C MET A 247 -4.84 18.34 -4.92
N GLN A 248 -5.37 18.89 -6.02
CA GLN A 248 -5.77 20.30 -6.09
C GLN A 248 -6.82 20.65 -5.02
N HIS A 249 -7.80 19.76 -4.87
CA HIS A 249 -8.95 19.89 -3.97
C HIS A 249 -9.04 18.66 -3.05
N PRO A 250 -8.27 18.58 -1.94
CA PRO A 250 -8.29 17.46 -1.02
C PRO A 250 -9.67 17.10 -0.46
N GLU A 251 -10.59 18.06 -0.40
CA GLU A 251 -12.00 17.89 -0.03
C GLU A 251 -12.74 16.87 -0.92
N ASP A 252 -12.26 16.65 -2.15
CA ASP A 252 -12.81 15.68 -3.09
C ASP A 252 -12.25 14.27 -2.90
N ALA A 253 -11.33 14.04 -1.94
CA ALA A 253 -10.70 12.74 -1.71
C ALA A 253 -11.70 11.60 -1.49
N MET A 254 -12.87 11.88 -0.89
CA MET A 254 -13.90 10.87 -0.70
C MET A 254 -14.50 10.38 -2.02
N LYS A 255 -14.58 11.23 -3.06
CA LYS A 255 -15.01 10.82 -4.41
C LYS A 255 -14.01 9.82 -4.99
N ALA A 256 -12.72 10.07 -4.79
CA ALA A 256 -11.66 9.17 -5.21
C ALA A 256 -11.71 7.82 -4.48
N ALA A 257 -11.92 7.83 -3.15
CA ALA A 257 -12.06 6.62 -2.36
C ALA A 257 -13.30 5.79 -2.71
N TRP A 258 -14.45 6.43 -3.00
CA TRP A 258 -15.64 5.73 -3.51
C TRP A 258 -15.38 5.05 -4.85
N CYS A 259 -14.74 5.77 -5.78
CA CYS A 259 -14.40 5.24 -7.11
C CYS A 259 -13.46 4.03 -7.00
N LEU A 260 -12.38 4.17 -6.22
CA LEU A 260 -11.46 3.10 -5.91
C LEU A 260 -12.19 1.88 -5.36
N GLN A 261 -12.91 2.06 -4.25
CA GLN A 261 -13.40 0.94 -3.48
C GLN A 261 -14.54 0.24 -4.20
N GLY A 262 -15.40 0.99 -4.88
CA GLY A 262 -16.44 0.44 -5.75
C GLY A 262 -15.85 -0.42 -6.86
N PHE A 263 -14.87 0.12 -7.60
CA PHE A 263 -14.21 -0.62 -8.67
C PHE A 263 -13.49 -1.87 -8.16
N ALA A 264 -12.63 -1.73 -7.14
CA ALA A 264 -11.84 -2.83 -6.60
C ALA A 264 -12.76 -3.95 -6.06
N THR A 265 -13.77 -3.61 -5.27
CA THR A 265 -14.68 -4.61 -4.68
C THR A 265 -15.46 -5.39 -5.75
N VAL A 266 -15.98 -4.69 -6.77
CA VAL A 266 -16.69 -5.34 -7.88
C VAL A 266 -15.74 -6.22 -8.67
N PHE A 267 -14.59 -5.71 -9.07
CA PHE A 267 -13.63 -6.45 -9.89
C PHE A 267 -13.07 -7.67 -9.16
N TYR A 268 -12.70 -7.53 -7.89
CA TYR A 268 -12.22 -8.63 -7.04
C TYR A 268 -13.26 -9.73 -6.85
N THR A 269 -14.51 -9.34 -6.59
CA THR A 269 -15.60 -10.31 -6.41
C THR A 269 -15.85 -11.08 -7.70
N LEU A 270 -15.95 -10.38 -8.84
CA LEU A 270 -16.15 -11.01 -10.15
C LEU A 270 -14.99 -11.93 -10.50
N PHE A 271 -13.75 -11.45 -10.38
CA PHE A 271 -12.56 -12.23 -10.67
C PHE A 271 -12.48 -13.49 -9.80
N ALA A 272 -12.69 -13.35 -8.49
CA ALA A 272 -12.66 -14.46 -7.55
C ALA A 272 -13.72 -15.53 -7.88
N ILE A 273 -14.98 -15.11 -8.08
CA ILE A 273 -16.09 -16.01 -8.39
C ILE A 273 -15.89 -16.71 -9.73
N VAL A 274 -15.56 -15.97 -10.78
CA VAL A 274 -15.43 -16.54 -12.13
C VAL A 274 -14.32 -17.58 -12.17
N LEU A 275 -13.13 -17.26 -11.64
CA LEU A 275 -12.02 -18.21 -11.60
C LEU A 275 -12.38 -19.44 -10.77
N TYR A 276 -12.96 -19.27 -9.58
CA TYR A 276 -13.35 -20.41 -8.74
C TYR A 276 -14.45 -21.27 -9.38
N VAL A 277 -15.48 -20.69 -9.99
CA VAL A 277 -16.57 -21.44 -10.63
C VAL A 277 -16.07 -22.27 -11.81
N TYR A 278 -15.09 -21.78 -12.57
CA TYR A 278 -14.59 -22.50 -13.74
C TYR A 278 -13.46 -23.49 -13.42
N ILE A 279 -12.59 -23.17 -12.45
CA ILE A 279 -11.42 -23.99 -12.08
C ILE A 279 -11.72 -24.94 -10.90
N GLY A 280 -12.44 -24.48 -9.88
CA GLY A 280 -12.79 -25.23 -8.67
C GLY A 280 -11.82 -25.07 -7.49
N ASP A 281 -11.90 -26.03 -6.58
CA ASP A 281 -11.03 -26.25 -5.42
C ASP A 281 -9.53 -26.34 -5.71
N THR A 282 -9.15 -26.64 -6.95
CA THR A 282 -7.76 -26.76 -7.39
C THR A 282 -7.14 -25.43 -7.85
N VAL A 283 -7.84 -24.30 -7.69
CA VAL A 283 -7.31 -23.00 -8.09
C VAL A 283 -6.05 -22.63 -7.30
N ALA A 284 -4.99 -22.32 -8.04
CA ALA A 284 -3.68 -21.98 -7.54
C ALA A 284 -3.61 -20.51 -7.14
N SER A 285 -2.53 -20.15 -6.46
CA SER A 285 -2.22 -18.77 -6.09
C SER A 285 -0.78 -18.47 -6.50
N PRO A 286 -0.53 -17.60 -7.50
CA PRO A 286 -1.49 -16.80 -8.27
C PRO A 286 -2.45 -17.60 -9.17
N ALA A 287 -3.69 -17.12 -9.31
CA ALA A 287 -4.75 -17.79 -10.07
C ALA A 287 -4.45 -18.05 -11.56
N PHE A 288 -3.59 -17.25 -12.19
CA PHE A 288 -3.20 -17.47 -13.59
C PHE A 288 -2.44 -18.79 -13.80
N LEU A 289 -1.82 -19.34 -12.76
CA LEU A 289 -1.15 -20.64 -12.84
C LEU A 289 -2.13 -21.81 -13.03
N SER A 290 -3.41 -21.62 -12.74
CA SER A 290 -4.45 -22.63 -12.99
C SER A 290 -4.95 -22.68 -14.43
N LEU A 291 -4.57 -21.71 -15.25
CA LEU A 291 -5.05 -21.63 -16.63
C LEU A 291 -4.23 -22.56 -17.54
N PRO A 292 -4.82 -23.07 -18.64
CA PRO A 292 -4.06 -23.78 -19.66
C PRO A 292 -2.91 -22.92 -20.21
N PRO A 293 -1.79 -23.51 -20.67
CA PRO A 293 -0.56 -22.79 -21.00
C PRO A 293 -0.74 -21.57 -21.91
N LYS A 294 -1.62 -21.65 -22.92
CA LYS A 294 -1.92 -20.52 -23.82
C LYS A 294 -2.51 -19.32 -23.08
N TRP A 295 -3.48 -19.55 -22.20
CA TRP A 295 -4.18 -18.51 -21.44
C TRP A 295 -3.36 -18.00 -20.25
N ALA A 296 -2.61 -18.89 -19.60
CA ALA A 296 -1.66 -18.52 -18.56
C ALA A 296 -0.60 -17.56 -19.13
N LYS A 297 0.02 -17.90 -20.26
CA LYS A 297 1.01 -17.04 -20.93
C LYS A 297 0.43 -15.70 -21.39
N ALA A 298 -0.78 -15.69 -21.94
CA ALA A 298 -1.43 -14.44 -22.34
C ALA A 298 -1.69 -13.52 -21.12
N SER A 299 -2.27 -14.07 -20.05
CA SER A 299 -2.60 -13.31 -18.84
C SER A 299 -1.34 -12.79 -18.14
N PHE A 300 -0.34 -13.66 -17.94
CA PHE A 300 0.95 -13.27 -17.34
C PHE A 300 1.75 -12.32 -18.22
N GLY A 301 1.73 -12.48 -19.55
CA GLY A 301 2.41 -11.58 -20.47
C GLY A 301 1.90 -10.15 -20.40
N ILE A 302 0.57 -9.98 -20.28
CA ILE A 302 -0.05 -8.65 -20.10
C ILE A 302 0.24 -8.12 -18.69
N ALA A 303 0.10 -8.96 -17.66
CA ALA A 303 0.33 -8.55 -16.27
C ALA A 303 1.81 -8.26 -15.93
N LEU A 304 2.77 -8.79 -16.69
CA LEU A 304 4.20 -8.66 -16.42
C LEU A 304 4.65 -7.20 -16.32
N ALA A 305 4.14 -6.34 -17.21
CA ALA A 305 4.45 -4.91 -17.19
C ALA A 305 3.85 -4.21 -15.97
N ASN A 306 2.66 -4.64 -15.50
CA ASN A 306 2.10 -4.15 -14.24
C ASN A 306 2.99 -4.53 -13.06
N PHE A 307 3.40 -5.80 -12.93
CA PHE A 307 4.27 -6.25 -11.83
C PHE A 307 5.58 -5.46 -11.78
N LEU A 308 6.14 -5.16 -12.96
CA LEU A 308 7.37 -4.38 -13.06
C LEU A 308 7.17 -2.93 -12.58
N ILE A 309 6.09 -2.28 -13.00
CA ILE A 309 5.76 -0.90 -12.63
C ILE A 309 5.41 -0.82 -11.14
N ALA A 310 4.51 -1.68 -10.65
CA ALA A 310 4.09 -1.74 -9.25
C ALA A 310 5.28 -2.02 -8.31
N GLY A 311 6.11 -3.02 -8.63
CA GLY A 311 7.32 -3.31 -7.85
C GLY A 311 8.29 -2.12 -7.82
N GLY A 312 8.43 -1.41 -8.93
CA GLY A 312 9.23 -0.20 -9.03
C GLY A 312 8.69 0.94 -8.16
N LEU A 313 7.36 1.14 -8.15
CA LEU A 313 6.67 2.15 -7.33
C LEU A 313 6.82 1.88 -5.83
N TYR A 314 6.68 0.62 -5.41
CA TYR A 314 6.89 0.23 -4.02
C TYR A 314 8.33 0.49 -3.56
N SER A 315 9.32 0.04 -4.34
CA SER A 315 10.74 0.26 -4.05
C SER A 315 11.11 1.75 -4.06
N HIS A 316 10.55 2.51 -5.00
CA HIS A 316 10.71 3.96 -5.07
C HIS A 316 10.14 4.62 -3.81
N THR A 317 8.95 4.20 -3.35
CA THR A 317 8.31 4.75 -2.14
C THR A 317 9.15 4.50 -0.89
N ALA A 318 9.64 3.26 -0.71
CA ALA A 318 10.55 2.91 0.38
C ALA A 318 11.82 3.78 0.37
N ALA A 319 12.47 3.90 -0.79
CA ALA A 319 13.67 4.72 -0.95
C ALA A 319 13.40 6.21 -0.72
N LYS A 320 12.27 6.73 -1.20
CA LYS A 320 11.88 8.14 -1.05
C LYS A 320 11.64 8.53 0.39
N LEU A 321 10.98 7.69 1.19
CA LEU A 321 10.75 7.97 2.60
C LEU A 321 12.07 8.08 3.38
N LEU A 322 13.03 7.20 3.13
CA LEU A 322 14.38 7.30 3.70
C LEU A 322 15.12 8.54 3.18
N PHE A 323 15.09 8.78 1.87
CA PHE A 323 15.80 9.90 1.27
C PHE A 323 15.30 11.26 1.80
N VAL A 324 13.98 11.45 1.89
CA VAL A 324 13.38 12.65 2.49
C VAL A 324 13.75 12.77 3.96
N ARG A 325 13.81 11.66 4.71
CA ARG A 325 14.21 11.70 6.12
C ARG A 325 15.63 12.21 6.32
N PHE A 326 16.59 11.77 5.50
CA PHE A 326 18.00 12.19 5.61
C PHE A 326 18.28 13.57 5.00
N PHE A 327 17.57 13.95 3.93
CA PHE A 327 17.90 15.14 3.15
C PHE A 327 16.82 16.23 3.12
N ARG A 328 15.81 16.19 4.00
CA ARG A 328 14.68 17.15 4.03
C ARG A 328 15.08 18.62 3.91
N HIS A 329 16.22 18.98 4.51
CA HIS A 329 16.72 20.35 4.57
C HIS A 329 18.06 20.54 3.84
N SER A 330 18.37 19.68 2.86
CA SER A 330 19.65 19.66 2.14
C SER A 330 19.50 19.93 0.65
N ARG A 331 20.53 20.55 0.04
CA ARG A 331 20.61 20.77 -1.42
C ARG A 331 20.44 19.50 -2.25
N HIS A 332 20.78 18.34 -1.68
CA HIS A 332 20.71 17.03 -2.34
C HIS A 332 19.28 16.61 -2.72
N MET A 333 18.26 17.20 -2.08
CA MET A 333 16.86 16.96 -2.39
C MET A 333 16.42 17.60 -3.72
N TYR A 334 16.94 18.79 -4.02
CA TYR A 334 16.46 19.64 -5.12
C TYR A 334 17.43 19.73 -6.30
N THR A 335 18.70 19.34 -6.13
CA THR A 335 19.73 19.44 -7.17
C THR A 335 20.32 18.09 -7.55
N HIS A 336 20.75 17.94 -8.81
CA HIS A 336 21.48 16.76 -9.29
C HIS A 336 22.92 16.79 -8.76
N THR A 337 23.13 16.16 -7.62
CA THR A 337 24.45 16.02 -6.99
C THR A 337 24.88 14.56 -7.04
N VAL A 338 26.19 14.30 -7.13
CA VAL A 338 26.74 12.94 -7.11
C VAL A 338 26.33 12.22 -5.82
N LEU A 339 26.51 12.86 -4.66
CA LEU A 339 26.10 12.28 -3.37
C LEU A 339 24.59 11.96 -3.32
N GLY A 340 23.73 12.88 -3.77
CA GLY A 340 22.29 12.67 -3.78
C GLY A 340 21.89 11.48 -4.66
N TRP A 341 22.50 11.34 -5.84
CA TRP A 341 22.26 10.19 -6.73
C TRP A 341 22.85 8.89 -6.19
N SER A 342 24.05 8.91 -5.60
CA SER A 342 24.66 7.72 -5.00
C SER A 342 23.84 7.18 -3.84
N VAL A 343 23.37 8.06 -2.94
CA VAL A 343 22.52 7.64 -1.81
C VAL A 343 21.15 7.18 -2.30
N TRP A 344 20.56 7.88 -3.27
CA TRP A 344 19.30 7.47 -3.89
C TRP A 344 19.40 6.07 -4.50
N PHE A 345 20.41 5.84 -5.35
CA PHE A 345 20.66 4.53 -5.96
C PHE A 345 20.85 3.46 -4.89
N THR A 346 21.60 3.77 -3.83
CA THR A 346 21.82 2.84 -2.71
C THR A 346 20.51 2.45 -2.01
N PHE A 347 19.60 3.40 -1.77
CA PHE A 347 18.31 3.09 -1.16
C PHE A 347 17.37 2.30 -2.08
N CYS A 348 17.36 2.59 -3.38
CA CYS A 348 16.63 1.77 -4.36
C CYS A 348 17.20 0.35 -4.41
N LEU A 349 18.52 0.21 -4.52
CA LEU A 349 19.21 -1.08 -4.55
C LEU A 349 18.95 -1.88 -3.28
N ALA A 350 19.07 -1.26 -2.10
CA ALA A 350 18.80 -1.92 -0.83
C ALA A 350 17.35 -2.39 -0.73
N SER A 351 16.38 -1.56 -1.10
CA SER A 351 14.96 -1.93 -1.10
C SER A 351 14.68 -3.15 -1.97
N VAL A 352 15.18 -3.14 -3.21
CA VAL A 352 15.00 -4.26 -4.16
C VAL A 352 15.77 -5.50 -3.71
N ALA A 353 16.99 -5.36 -3.17
CA ALA A 353 17.78 -6.48 -2.68
C ALA A 353 17.12 -7.19 -1.49
N ILE A 354 16.57 -6.42 -0.54
CA ILE A 354 15.83 -6.98 0.60
C ILE A 354 14.55 -7.67 0.10
N ALA A 355 13.82 -7.04 -0.82
CA ALA A 355 12.64 -7.63 -1.45
C ALA A 355 12.94 -8.93 -2.20
N PHE A 356 14.08 -9.00 -2.90
CA PHE A 356 14.58 -10.20 -3.57
C PHE A 356 14.84 -11.33 -2.58
N VAL A 357 15.55 -11.05 -1.48
CA VAL A 357 15.81 -12.04 -0.43
C VAL A 357 14.50 -12.54 0.18
N LEU A 358 13.55 -11.64 0.44
CA LEU A 358 12.22 -11.96 0.97
C LEU A 358 11.41 -12.84 0.01
N ALA A 359 11.43 -12.57 -1.29
CA ALA A 359 10.78 -13.38 -2.31
C ALA A 359 11.39 -14.80 -2.44
N ILE A 360 12.71 -14.93 -2.24
CA ILE A 360 13.38 -16.26 -2.19
C ILE A 360 13.05 -17.00 -0.90
N ALA A 361 13.00 -16.30 0.23
CA ALA A 361 12.77 -16.89 1.54
C ALA A 361 11.32 -17.35 1.77
N VAL A 362 10.36 -16.80 1.02
CA VAL A 362 8.96 -17.24 1.06
C VAL A 362 8.43 -17.35 -0.37
N PRO A 363 8.82 -18.41 -1.11
CA PRO A 363 8.48 -18.56 -2.53
C PRO A 363 7.04 -19.04 -2.76
N ILE A 364 6.16 -18.88 -1.77
CA ILE A 364 4.73 -19.14 -1.86
C ILE A 364 4.02 -17.79 -1.81
N PHE A 365 3.42 -17.41 -2.94
CA PHE A 365 2.82 -16.10 -3.14
C PHE A 365 1.81 -15.72 -2.04
N SER A 366 0.85 -16.61 -1.75
CA SER A 366 -0.17 -16.37 -0.71
C SER A 366 0.42 -16.20 0.69
N TYR A 367 1.53 -16.89 1.01
CA TYR A 367 2.14 -16.81 2.34
C TYR A 367 2.92 -15.50 2.51
N LEU A 368 3.58 -15.06 1.44
CA LEU A 368 4.32 -13.81 1.41
C LEU A 368 3.40 -12.60 1.57
N ILE A 369 2.28 -12.58 0.84
CA ILE A 369 1.29 -11.49 1.00
C ILE A 369 0.57 -11.58 2.34
N ALA A 370 0.35 -12.78 2.88
CA ALA A 370 -0.34 -12.96 4.16
C ALA A 370 0.46 -12.42 5.34
N ILE A 371 1.78 -12.64 5.39
CA ILE A 371 2.62 -12.07 6.46
C ILE A 371 2.68 -10.54 6.36
N ALA A 372 2.78 -9.99 5.14
CA ALA A 372 2.75 -8.55 4.92
C ALA A 372 1.40 -7.93 5.34
N ALA A 373 0.30 -8.58 4.96
CA ALA A 373 -1.04 -8.15 5.34
C ALA A 373 -1.28 -8.21 6.85
N ALA A 374 -0.86 -9.29 7.49
CA ALA A 374 -1.02 -9.47 8.92
C ALA A 374 -0.26 -8.39 9.69
N VAL A 375 1.02 -8.15 9.40
CA VAL A 375 1.82 -7.22 10.21
C VAL A 375 1.51 -5.76 9.90
N PHE A 376 1.15 -5.42 8.66
CA PHE A 376 1.05 -4.02 8.22
C PHE A 376 -0.34 -3.62 7.75
N ALA A 377 -0.93 -4.32 6.77
CA ALA A 377 -2.23 -3.93 6.21
C ALA A 377 -3.36 -3.97 7.26
N SER A 378 -3.27 -4.93 8.21
CA SER A 378 -4.15 -5.01 9.38
C SER A 378 -4.23 -3.69 10.15
N TRP A 379 -3.11 -2.99 10.31
CA TRP A 379 -3.05 -1.70 10.97
C TRP A 379 -3.36 -0.56 10.01
N TYR A 380 -2.68 -0.46 8.87
CA TYR A 380 -2.83 0.69 7.95
C TYR A 380 -4.23 0.82 7.38
N THR A 381 -4.87 -0.30 7.04
CA THR A 381 -6.21 -0.31 6.45
C THR A 381 -7.29 -0.56 7.49
N TYR A 382 -7.07 -1.47 8.45
CA TYR A 382 -8.14 -1.97 9.32
C TYR A 382 -7.99 -1.64 10.81
N GLY A 383 -6.97 -0.90 11.23
CA GLY A 383 -6.72 -0.60 12.65
C GLY A 383 -6.60 0.89 12.96
N LEU A 384 -5.65 1.58 12.31
CA LEU A 384 -5.26 2.96 12.61
C LEU A 384 -6.40 3.97 12.45
N ALA A 385 -7.33 3.71 11.55
CA ALA A 385 -8.51 4.54 11.35
C ALA A 385 -9.35 4.76 12.62
N GLY A 386 -9.41 3.76 13.50
CA GLY A 386 -10.07 3.91 14.80
C GLY A 386 -9.34 4.93 15.70
N PHE A 387 -8.00 4.92 15.71
CA PHE A 387 -7.20 5.91 16.44
C PHE A 387 -7.36 7.32 15.87
N PHE A 388 -7.42 7.47 14.54
CA PHE A 388 -7.67 8.76 13.89
C PHE A 388 -8.99 9.39 14.36
N TRP A 389 -10.08 8.62 14.35
CA TRP A 389 -11.38 9.13 14.79
C TRP A 389 -11.42 9.47 16.29
N LEU A 390 -10.81 8.64 17.13
CA LEU A 390 -10.73 8.86 18.58
C LEU A 390 -9.95 10.14 18.89
N HIS A 391 -8.79 10.31 18.26
CA HIS A 391 -7.94 11.49 18.41
C HIS A 391 -8.71 12.76 18.03
N ASP A 392 -9.27 12.82 16.82
CA ASP A 392 -9.97 14.02 16.35
C ASP A 392 -11.21 14.33 17.17
N THR A 393 -11.97 13.31 17.56
CA THR A 393 -13.15 13.54 18.40
C THR A 393 -12.77 14.05 19.79
N TYR A 394 -11.67 13.55 20.35
CA TYR A 394 -11.18 14.00 21.65
C TYR A 394 -10.65 15.44 21.59
N TYR A 395 -9.72 15.73 20.67
CA TYR A 395 -9.05 17.04 20.64
C TYR A 395 -9.86 18.14 19.96
N LEU A 396 -10.66 17.83 18.93
CA LEU A 396 -11.37 18.85 18.15
C LEU A 396 -12.84 19.04 18.55
N LYS A 397 -13.48 18.06 19.20
CA LYS A 397 -14.94 18.05 19.40
C LYS A 397 -15.41 18.15 20.86
N GLY A 398 -14.49 18.30 21.82
CA GLY A 398 -14.83 18.50 23.25
C GLY A 398 -14.50 17.32 24.17
N GLY A 399 -13.43 16.58 23.89
CA GLY A 399 -12.85 15.59 24.80
C GLY A 399 -13.74 14.39 25.10
N TYR A 400 -13.69 13.92 26.34
CA TYR A 400 -14.45 12.76 26.80
C TYR A 400 -15.98 12.93 26.70
N SER A 401 -16.49 14.16 26.74
CA SER A 401 -17.93 14.41 26.57
C SER A 401 -18.36 14.12 25.13
N ALA A 402 -17.54 14.54 24.17
CA ALA A 402 -17.78 14.34 22.74
C ALA A 402 -17.75 12.86 22.31
N LEU A 403 -16.88 12.07 22.96
CA LEU A 403 -16.82 10.62 22.77
C LEU A 403 -18.08 9.94 23.32
N ARG A 404 -18.49 10.29 24.54
CA ARG A 404 -19.70 9.74 25.18
C ARG A 404 -20.98 10.12 24.45
N ALA A 405 -21.03 11.29 23.82
CA ALA A 405 -22.15 11.73 23.01
C ALA A 405 -22.31 10.95 21.68
N ARG A 406 -21.30 10.18 21.26
CA ARG A 406 -21.29 9.44 19.98
C ARG A 406 -20.98 7.95 20.20
N PRO A 407 -21.83 7.22 20.93
CA PRO A 407 -21.52 5.84 21.36
C PRO A 407 -21.36 4.87 20.19
N THR A 408 -22.12 5.03 19.10
CA THR A 408 -22.04 4.17 17.92
C THR A 408 -20.69 4.26 17.22
N MET A 409 -20.22 5.48 16.94
CA MET A 409 -18.91 5.70 16.32
C MET A 409 -17.75 5.33 17.25
N LEU A 410 -17.91 5.53 18.56
CA LEU A 410 -16.94 5.07 19.56
C LEU A 410 -16.79 3.54 19.51
N ILE A 411 -17.90 2.81 19.49
CA ILE A 411 -17.89 1.34 19.36
C ILE A 411 -17.21 0.94 18.05
N LEU A 412 -17.58 1.54 16.91
CA LEU A 412 -16.98 1.23 15.62
C LEU A 412 -15.46 1.52 15.58
N ALA A 413 -15.02 2.62 16.17
CA ALA A 413 -13.60 2.97 16.25
C ALA A 413 -12.80 1.95 17.10
N VAL A 414 -13.35 1.56 18.26
CA VAL A 414 -12.73 0.53 19.11
C VAL A 414 -12.72 -0.83 18.42
N LEU A 415 -13.82 -1.24 17.79
CA LEU A 415 -13.89 -2.48 17.00
C LEU A 415 -12.90 -2.46 15.83
N THR A 416 -12.67 -1.31 15.20
CA THR A 416 -11.65 -1.16 14.15
C THR A 416 -10.26 -1.46 14.72
N ILE A 417 -9.89 -0.85 15.84
CA ILE A 417 -8.59 -1.11 16.48
C ILE A 417 -8.44 -2.59 16.86
N LEU A 418 -9.49 -3.19 17.44
CA LEU A 418 -9.48 -4.60 17.81
C LEU A 418 -9.41 -5.53 16.60
N ALA A 419 -10.07 -5.20 15.49
CA ALA A 419 -10.00 -5.95 14.24
C ALA A 419 -8.58 -5.93 13.68
N GLY A 420 -7.94 -4.75 13.61
CA GLY A 420 -6.53 -4.63 13.21
C GLY A 420 -5.60 -5.45 14.09
N GLY A 421 -5.75 -5.35 15.42
CA GLY A 421 -4.96 -6.13 16.37
C GLY A 421 -5.16 -7.64 16.25
N PHE A 422 -6.41 -8.09 16.07
CA PHE A 422 -6.76 -9.49 15.88
C PHE A 422 -6.18 -10.06 14.58
N ILE A 423 -6.36 -9.35 13.45
CA ILE A 423 -5.78 -9.72 12.16
C ILE A 423 -4.26 -9.78 12.26
N CYS A 424 -3.63 -8.83 12.98
CA CYS A 424 -2.20 -8.82 13.19
C CYS A 424 -1.70 -10.05 13.96
N VAL A 425 -2.29 -10.33 15.13
CA VAL A 425 -1.82 -11.43 15.99
C VAL A 425 -2.10 -12.79 15.35
N CYS A 426 -3.34 -13.04 14.95
CA CYS A 426 -3.72 -14.32 14.37
C CYS A 426 -3.10 -14.53 12.99
N GLY A 427 -3.05 -13.48 12.15
CA GLY A 427 -2.45 -13.56 10.82
C GLY A 427 -0.95 -13.81 10.87
N THR A 428 -0.23 -13.17 11.79
CA THR A 428 1.22 -13.38 11.95
C THR A 428 1.50 -14.80 12.42
N TYR A 429 0.77 -15.28 13.44
CA TYR A 429 0.88 -16.67 13.90
C TYR A 429 0.64 -17.67 12.77
N VAL A 430 -0.43 -17.47 12.00
CA VAL A 430 -0.80 -18.37 10.90
C VAL A 430 0.21 -18.33 9.77
N ALA A 431 0.68 -17.14 9.36
CA ALA A 431 1.67 -17.02 8.30
C ALA A 431 2.99 -17.69 8.70
N ILE A 432 3.48 -17.47 9.92
CA ILE A 432 4.69 -18.13 10.43
C ILE A 432 4.51 -19.65 10.44
N LYS A 433 3.38 -20.15 10.95
CA LYS A 433 3.11 -21.58 10.99
C LYS A 433 3.07 -22.19 9.59
N LEU A 434 2.36 -21.58 8.64
CA LEU A 434 2.26 -22.09 7.28
C LEU A 434 3.60 -22.09 6.55
N ILE A 435 4.43 -21.07 6.76
CA ILE A 435 5.79 -21.02 6.21
C ILE A 435 6.65 -22.14 6.83
N HIS A 436 6.60 -22.31 8.15
CA HIS A 436 7.31 -23.38 8.85
C HIS A 436 6.88 -24.77 8.35
N ASP A 437 5.57 -25.01 8.25
CA ASP A 437 5.01 -26.28 7.78
C ASP A 437 5.43 -26.56 6.33
N ALA A 438 5.48 -25.53 5.46
CA ALA A 438 5.96 -25.69 4.08
C ALA A 438 7.44 -26.07 3.99
N TYR A 439 8.29 -25.53 4.87
CA TYR A 439 9.71 -25.89 4.93
C TYR A 439 9.93 -27.30 5.50
N THR A 440 9.25 -27.64 6.58
CA THR A 440 9.39 -28.97 7.22
C THR A 440 8.84 -30.10 6.35
N SER A 441 7.79 -29.83 5.57
CA SER A 441 7.22 -30.79 4.61
C SER A 441 7.95 -30.88 3.27
N ASN A 442 9.02 -30.10 3.06
CA ASN A 442 9.74 -29.96 1.78
C ASN A 442 8.82 -29.55 0.61
N LEU A 443 7.74 -28.81 0.89
CA LEU A 443 6.90 -28.20 -0.14
C LEU A 443 7.66 -27.11 -0.90
N VAL A 444 8.61 -26.46 -0.23
CA VAL A 444 9.52 -25.46 -0.80
C VAL A 444 10.96 -25.95 -0.71
N GLY A 445 11.75 -25.66 -1.75
CA GLY A 445 13.18 -25.91 -1.77
C GLY A 445 13.95 -25.04 -0.76
N LYS A 446 15.22 -25.34 -0.57
CA LYS A 446 16.08 -24.48 0.25
C LYS A 446 16.20 -23.08 -0.41
N PRO A 447 16.27 -22.00 0.37
CA PRO A 447 16.54 -20.68 -0.19
C PRO A 447 17.80 -20.71 -1.06
N PHE A 448 17.77 -19.98 -2.18
CA PHE A 448 18.87 -19.89 -3.15
C PHE A 448 19.24 -21.21 -3.86
N THR A 449 18.33 -22.19 -3.89
CA THR A 449 18.51 -23.41 -4.69
C THR A 449 17.56 -23.48 -5.89
N CYS A 450 17.99 -24.22 -6.89
CA CYS A 450 17.15 -24.86 -7.90
C CYS A 450 16.91 -26.30 -7.41
#